data_AF-F0LL34-F1
#
_entry.id   AF-F0LL34-F1
#
_cell.length_a   1.000
_cell.length_b   1.000
_cell.length_c   1.000
_cell.angle_alpha   90.00
_cell.angle_beta   90.00
_cell.angle_gamma   90.00
#
_symmetry.space_group_name_H-M   'P 1'
#
loop_
_entity.id
_entity.type
_entity.pdbx_description
1 polymer ?
#
loop_
_entity_poly.entity_id
_entity_poly.type
_entity_poly.pdbx_seq_one_letter_code
_entity_poly.pdbx_strand_id
1 'polypeptide(L)'
;MNQLPNYRFPPRYGPEWGSGGIFGLRYHNGVLYFTVAFEAEAHFVKEDSHRIYEFELVGEKPTSGGDTYNAVDVVDEFIYFGGWVHAPAIYEGKGNEKATINFVNKYSHVHEYDTENDSIRLVWKESIHHPTDWAGEVSDIIYNPYTDELLLAREDGHQNLGIYALDRKKGEIKLLNSAPSPKGTIVHDTAFFGIGKNFAKGLEEIHALDMISGRWEKFKLGESIDGERYLHPHLGAMGSAYNRAFAFVRGGLFVGNPLNDEPFEFFRLFDFYTFYAPFRVNALPLDGGLVIAYNAHHDAIYKPRSPGEIRFAKLTNTIVGPSVLVYIAPPMVKIVGSFGARITSMEKANGKLLLGTNTTPNTGALDATPFDTGNKDIVVLDEKILQEKPPAVSFSIPLAYPSMAMQEGAGAFGGIPLDGYKDPRMVIYASKNNELTIYEYDLTLPPIEACSDKFDIKKGKNIIELNSFSGIVSFRLKEEDFKGKVRIELR
;
A
#
# COMPACT_ATOMS: atom_id res chain seq x y z
N MET A 1 -8.06 25.20 -13.21
CA MET A 1 -6.82 24.39 -13.20
C MET A 1 -6.48 23.75 -14.57
N ASN A 2 -6.48 24.49 -15.68
CA ASN A 2 -6.30 23.91 -17.03
C ASN A 2 -4.87 23.48 -17.40
N GLN A 3 -3.87 23.69 -16.53
CA GLN A 3 -2.54 23.12 -16.64
C GLN A 3 -2.01 22.85 -15.23
N LEU A 4 -2.07 21.60 -14.76
CA LEU A 4 -1.21 21.20 -13.65
C LEU A 4 0.25 21.34 -14.14
N PRO A 5 1.12 22.07 -13.43
CA PRO A 5 2.55 22.07 -13.72
C PRO A 5 3.07 20.63 -13.84
N ASN A 6 4.10 20.43 -14.67
CA ASN A 6 4.79 19.15 -14.72
C ASN A 6 5.55 18.94 -13.40
N TYR A 7 4.95 18.24 -12.44
CA TYR A 7 5.47 18.05 -11.09
C TYR A 7 6.49 16.93 -11.03
N ARG A 8 7.71 17.26 -11.50
CA ARG A 8 8.85 16.34 -11.44
C ARG A 8 9.83 16.75 -10.37
N PHE A 9 10.08 15.85 -9.43
CA PHE A 9 11.00 16.07 -8.32
C PHE A 9 12.20 15.11 -8.47
N PRO A 10 13.37 15.63 -8.91
CA PRO A 10 14.59 14.84 -8.95
C PRO A 10 15.15 14.62 -7.53
N PRO A 11 16.05 13.63 -7.36
CA PRO A 11 16.82 13.44 -6.13
C PRO A 11 17.39 14.74 -5.55
N ARG A 12 17.06 15.06 -4.29
CA ARG A 12 17.57 16.20 -3.53
C ARG A 12 18.02 15.81 -2.12
N TYR A 13 18.50 16.78 -1.35
CA TYR A 13 18.84 16.56 0.05
C TYR A 13 17.59 16.17 0.84
N GLY A 14 17.69 15.04 1.53
CA GLY A 14 16.61 14.43 2.30
C GLY A 14 17.17 13.20 2.98
N PRO A 15 17.90 13.36 4.10
CA PRO A 15 18.59 12.25 4.73
C PRO A 15 17.63 11.17 5.17
N GLU A 16 17.59 10.07 4.44
CA GLU A 16 16.70 8.94 4.71
C GLU A 16 17.12 7.61 4.07
N TRP A 17 16.35 6.59 4.40
CA TRP A 17 16.40 5.22 3.90
C TRP A 17 15.83 5.07 2.49
N GLY A 18 16.65 5.40 1.50
CA GLY A 18 16.36 5.13 0.09
C GLY A 18 15.65 6.29 -0.56
N SER A 19 14.37 6.13 -0.90
CA SER A 19 13.57 7.20 -1.47
C SER A 19 12.16 7.21 -0.89
N GLY A 20 11.63 8.43 -0.72
CA GLY A 20 10.29 8.69 -0.24
C GLY A 20 9.30 8.53 -1.37
N GLY A 21 8.44 9.50 -1.60
CA GLY A 21 7.41 9.39 -2.62
C GLY A 21 6.57 10.65 -2.64
N ILE A 22 5.55 10.64 -3.48
CA ILE A 22 4.49 11.65 -3.39
C ILE A 22 3.35 11.02 -2.61
N PHE A 23 3.13 11.46 -1.38
CA PHE A 23 2.15 10.86 -0.47
C PHE A 23 1.14 11.89 0.00
N GLY A 24 -0.01 11.41 0.48
CA GLY A 24 -1.08 12.26 0.98
C GLY A 24 -1.75 13.07 -0.13
N LEU A 25 -1.66 12.62 -1.39
CA LEU A 25 -2.25 13.33 -2.52
C LEU A 25 -3.76 13.48 -2.30
N ARG A 26 -4.23 14.73 -2.16
CA ARG A 26 -5.61 15.07 -1.80
C ARG A 26 -6.07 16.30 -2.56
N TYR A 27 -7.24 16.26 -3.16
CA TYR A 27 -7.86 17.42 -3.80
C TYR A 27 -9.09 17.86 -3.04
N HIS A 28 -9.07 19.07 -2.49
CA HIS A 28 -10.14 19.57 -1.65
C HIS A 28 -10.26 21.08 -1.74
N ASN A 29 -11.48 21.58 -1.86
CA ASN A 29 -11.80 23.01 -1.94
C ASN A 29 -10.89 23.81 -2.90
N GLY A 30 -10.63 23.28 -4.10
CA GLY A 30 -9.77 23.93 -5.11
C GLY A 30 -8.27 23.80 -4.87
N VAL A 31 -7.84 23.11 -3.80
CA VAL A 31 -6.44 22.90 -3.42
C VAL A 31 -6.03 21.47 -3.69
N LEU A 32 -4.93 21.28 -4.42
CA LEU A 32 -4.23 20.00 -4.50
C LEU A 32 -3.11 19.99 -3.45
N TYR A 33 -3.25 19.11 -2.46
CA TYR A 33 -2.26 18.84 -1.43
C TYR A 33 -1.46 17.57 -1.75
N PHE A 34 -0.16 17.57 -1.44
CA PHE A 34 0.66 16.37 -1.35
C PHE A 34 1.96 16.66 -0.58
N THR A 35 2.61 15.61 -0.10
CA THR A 35 3.98 15.67 0.41
C THR A 35 4.95 15.09 -0.60
N VAL A 36 6.11 15.73 -0.73
CA VAL A 36 7.30 15.11 -1.31
C VAL A 36 8.12 14.59 -0.14
N ALA A 37 7.95 13.31 0.15
CA ALA A 37 8.56 12.68 1.32
C ALA A 37 10.08 12.52 1.14
N PHE A 38 10.76 12.64 2.27
CA PHE A 38 12.21 12.70 2.54
C PHE A 38 12.83 14.08 2.35
N GLU A 39 12.42 14.87 1.36
CA GLU A 39 12.71 16.30 1.31
C GLU A 39 11.88 17.10 2.34
N ALA A 40 10.87 16.47 2.96
CA ALA A 40 9.98 17.09 3.94
C ALA A 40 9.32 18.37 3.40
N GLU A 41 8.78 18.30 2.19
CA GLU A 41 8.05 19.41 1.56
C GLU A 41 6.56 19.06 1.45
N ALA A 42 5.69 19.85 2.09
CA ALA A 42 4.25 19.80 1.92
C ALA A 42 3.81 20.88 0.92
N HIS A 43 3.19 20.47 -0.18
CA HIS A 43 2.76 21.32 -1.29
C HIS A 43 1.26 21.57 -1.21
N PHE A 44 0.85 22.83 -1.36
CA PHE A 44 -0.54 23.25 -1.49
C PHE A 44 -0.69 24.08 -2.76
N VAL A 45 -1.35 23.51 -3.76
CA VAL A 45 -1.44 24.07 -5.11
C VAL A 45 -2.86 24.54 -5.38
N LYS A 46 -3.02 25.83 -5.64
CA LYS A 46 -4.25 26.47 -6.13
C LYS A 46 -4.08 26.85 -7.60
N GLU A 47 -5.11 27.43 -8.20
CA GLU A 47 -5.04 27.89 -9.59
C GLU A 47 -4.04 29.03 -9.81
N ASP A 48 -3.87 29.90 -8.80
CA ASP A 48 -3.09 31.13 -8.88
C ASP A 48 -1.90 31.18 -7.91
N SER A 49 -1.75 30.18 -7.06
CA SER A 49 -0.74 30.16 -6.00
C SER A 49 -0.24 28.74 -5.71
N HIS A 50 1.00 28.67 -5.25
CA HIS A 50 1.64 27.43 -4.80
C HIS A 50 2.42 27.71 -3.54
N ARG A 51 2.00 27.11 -2.42
CA ARG A 51 2.68 27.16 -1.14
C ARG A 51 3.47 25.88 -0.91
N ILE A 52 4.68 26.03 -0.38
CA ILE A 52 5.52 24.93 0.10
C ILE A 52 5.77 25.18 1.58
N TYR A 53 5.55 24.15 2.41
CA TYR A 53 5.79 24.15 3.84
C TYR A 53 6.82 23.08 4.18
N GLU A 54 7.84 23.44 4.97
CA GLU A 54 9.02 22.59 5.22
C GLU A 54 9.07 22.08 6.67
N PHE A 55 7.90 21.97 7.30
CA PHE A 55 7.71 21.49 8.68
C PHE A 55 8.37 22.34 9.77
N GLU A 56 8.53 23.64 9.53
CA GLU A 56 9.14 24.57 10.50
C GLU A 56 8.37 24.71 11.83
N LEU A 57 7.08 24.32 11.90
CA LEU A 57 6.34 24.27 13.18
C LEU A 57 6.71 23.04 14.02
N VAL A 58 7.30 22.00 13.42
CA VAL A 58 7.74 20.81 14.15
C VAL A 58 9.09 21.04 14.81
N GLY A 59 10.05 21.66 14.12
CA GLY A 59 11.38 21.93 14.65
C GLY A 59 12.29 22.64 13.65
N GLU A 60 13.56 22.75 14.02
CA GLU A 60 14.56 23.44 13.21
C GLU A 60 14.97 22.64 11.96
N LYS A 61 15.41 23.36 10.93
CA LYS A 61 16.03 22.79 9.72
C LYS A 61 17.45 22.24 10.03
N PRO A 62 17.98 21.33 9.21
CA PRO A 62 17.35 20.70 8.05
C PRO A 62 16.26 19.71 8.45
N THR A 63 15.14 19.70 7.75
CA THR A 63 14.08 18.70 7.94
C THR A 63 14.27 17.52 6.98
N SER A 64 13.75 16.34 7.36
CA SER A 64 13.72 15.15 6.51
C SER A 64 12.53 14.28 6.91
N GLY A 65 11.88 13.64 5.95
CA GLY A 65 10.70 12.81 6.21
C GLY A 65 9.44 13.32 5.51
N GLY A 66 8.29 13.08 6.12
CA GLY A 66 6.97 13.37 5.57
C GLY A 66 6.02 12.21 5.81
N ASP A 67 4.90 12.25 5.11
CA ASP A 67 3.96 11.13 5.06
C ASP A 67 4.56 10.00 4.21
N THR A 68 4.59 8.76 4.71
CA THR A 68 5.00 7.60 3.90
C THR A 68 3.91 6.56 3.71
N TYR A 69 2.67 6.87 4.15
CA TYR A 69 1.54 5.96 4.09
C TYR A 69 0.23 6.58 3.55
N ASN A 70 0.16 7.87 3.23
CA ASN A 70 -1.07 8.60 2.85
C ASN A 70 -1.99 8.93 4.04
N ALA A 71 -1.43 9.42 5.13
CA ALA A 71 -2.15 9.91 6.29
C ALA A 71 -2.76 11.30 6.02
N VAL A 72 -3.88 11.33 5.28
CA VAL A 72 -4.58 12.56 4.90
C VAL A 72 -6.10 12.39 4.91
N ASP A 73 -6.80 13.35 5.52
CA ASP A 73 -8.26 13.44 5.45
C ASP A 73 -8.71 14.91 5.42
N VAL A 74 -10.00 15.13 5.12
CA VAL A 74 -10.56 16.47 4.95
C VAL A 74 -11.82 16.65 5.78
N VAL A 75 -11.96 17.83 6.39
CA VAL A 75 -13.14 18.20 7.18
C VAL A 75 -13.40 19.67 6.97
N ASP A 76 -14.63 20.03 6.57
CA ASP A 76 -15.00 21.42 6.27
C ASP A 76 -14.02 22.06 5.27
N GLU A 77 -13.37 23.17 5.61
CA GLU A 77 -12.33 23.84 4.83
C GLU A 77 -10.90 23.31 5.05
N PHE A 78 -10.72 22.33 5.94
CA PHE A 78 -9.40 21.88 6.40
C PHE A 78 -8.93 20.61 5.69
N ILE A 79 -7.64 20.59 5.35
CA ILE A 79 -6.90 19.37 4.98
C ILE A 79 -6.03 18.98 6.18
N TYR A 80 -6.33 17.85 6.81
CA TYR A 80 -5.52 17.27 7.88
C TYR A 80 -4.49 16.33 7.30
N PHE A 81 -3.23 16.46 7.74
CA PHE A 81 -2.16 15.62 7.24
C PHE A 81 -1.14 15.22 8.31
N GLY A 82 -0.71 13.97 8.23
CA GLY A 82 0.14 13.29 9.20
C GLY A 82 1.45 12.77 8.61
N GLY A 83 2.04 11.81 9.30
CA GLY A 83 3.33 11.20 8.97
C GLY A 83 4.33 11.32 10.13
N TRP A 84 5.61 11.21 9.80
CA TRP A 84 6.69 11.59 10.71
C TRP A 84 7.68 12.54 10.03
N VAL A 85 8.40 13.31 10.83
CA VAL A 85 9.47 14.17 10.32
C VAL A 85 10.63 14.24 11.31
N HIS A 86 11.85 14.27 10.79
CA HIS A 86 13.05 14.66 11.50
C HIS A 86 13.20 16.18 11.48
N ALA A 87 13.28 16.81 12.64
CA ALA A 87 13.43 18.27 12.75
C ALA A 87 14.27 18.67 13.99
N PRO A 88 15.60 18.85 13.87
CA PRO A 88 16.42 18.67 12.66
C PRO A 88 16.81 17.22 12.39
N ALA A 89 17.03 16.89 11.12
CA ALA A 89 17.59 15.63 10.64
C ALA A 89 19.11 15.56 10.88
N ILE A 90 19.56 14.44 11.42
CA ILE A 90 20.96 14.19 11.76
C ILE A 90 21.41 12.90 11.06
N TYR A 91 22.12 13.07 9.95
CA TYR A 91 22.80 11.97 9.27
C TYR A 91 24.14 11.68 9.96
N GLU A 92 24.33 10.47 10.45
CA GLU A 92 25.50 10.09 11.25
C GLU A 92 26.71 9.69 10.40
N GLY A 93 26.57 9.71 9.07
CA GLY A 93 27.65 9.36 8.15
C GLY A 93 27.72 7.87 7.81
N LYS A 94 28.75 7.50 7.05
CA LYS A 94 29.04 6.10 6.69
C LYS A 94 30.21 5.60 7.52
N GLY A 95 30.02 4.51 8.26
CA GLY A 95 31.07 3.88 9.07
C GLY A 95 30.79 2.40 9.29
N ASN A 96 31.84 1.57 9.30
CA ASN A 96 31.73 0.12 9.51
C ASN A 96 30.65 -0.56 8.63
N GLU A 97 30.59 -0.18 7.35
CA GLU A 97 29.62 -0.66 6.35
C GLU A 97 28.14 -0.33 6.64
N LYS A 98 27.87 0.61 7.56
CA LYS A 98 26.53 1.09 7.90
C LYS A 98 26.41 2.59 7.63
N ALA A 99 25.19 3.03 7.37
CA ALA A 99 24.81 4.42 7.32
C ALA A 99 23.48 4.59 8.05
N THR A 100 23.44 5.52 9.00
CA THR A 100 22.31 5.70 9.93
C THR A 100 21.89 7.16 10.04
N ILE A 101 20.68 7.35 10.52
CA ILE A 101 20.09 8.63 10.87
C ILE A 101 19.69 8.54 12.33
N ASN A 102 19.90 9.62 13.08
CA ASN A 102 19.56 9.67 14.48
C ASN A 102 18.07 10.04 14.68
N PHE A 103 17.35 9.26 15.48
CA PHE A 103 15.90 9.47 15.69
C PHE A 103 15.55 10.30 16.92
N VAL A 104 16.54 10.88 17.61
CA VAL A 104 16.29 11.75 18.77
C VAL A 104 15.34 12.91 18.43
N ASN A 105 15.35 13.35 17.17
CA ASN A 105 14.50 14.40 16.63
C ASN A 105 13.44 13.88 15.65
N LYS A 106 13.07 12.58 15.71
CA LYS A 106 11.98 12.02 14.92
C LYS A 106 10.66 12.30 15.63
N TYR A 107 9.76 13.00 14.97
CA TYR A 107 8.45 13.36 15.51
C TYR A 107 7.35 12.74 14.65
N SER A 108 6.39 12.07 15.31
CA SER A 108 5.08 11.82 14.73
C SER A 108 4.27 13.12 14.82
N HIS A 109 3.45 13.45 13.82
CA HIS A 109 2.73 14.73 13.81
C HIS A 109 1.37 14.67 13.11
N VAL A 110 0.53 15.66 13.41
CA VAL A 110 -0.67 16.02 12.65
C VAL A 110 -0.70 17.54 12.49
N HIS A 111 -0.88 18.00 11.25
CA HIS A 111 -1.13 19.40 10.92
C HIS A 111 -2.52 19.54 10.29
N GLU A 112 -2.99 20.77 10.23
CA GLU A 112 -4.10 21.16 9.35
C GLU A 112 -3.67 22.32 8.45
N TYR A 113 -4.21 22.32 7.24
CA TYR A 113 -4.16 23.44 6.32
C TYR A 113 -5.57 23.98 6.10
N ASP A 114 -5.73 25.28 6.34
CA ASP A 114 -6.96 26.02 6.09
C ASP A 114 -6.98 26.49 4.62
N THR A 115 -7.87 25.92 3.82
CA THR A 115 -7.95 26.22 2.39
C THR A 115 -8.51 27.61 2.09
N GLU A 116 -9.30 28.19 3.00
CA GLU A 116 -9.90 29.52 2.86
C GLU A 116 -8.94 30.63 3.28
N ASN A 117 -8.24 30.46 4.41
CA ASN A 117 -7.36 31.48 4.98
C ASN A 117 -5.88 31.33 4.56
N ASP A 118 -5.53 30.26 3.83
CA ASP A 118 -4.15 29.92 3.48
C ASP A 118 -3.24 29.96 4.71
N SER A 119 -3.52 29.08 5.68
CA SER A 119 -2.75 28.99 6.91
C SER A 119 -2.50 27.53 7.31
N ILE A 120 -1.38 27.29 7.99
CA ILE A 120 -1.00 25.96 8.48
C ILE A 120 -0.90 26.03 9.99
N ARG A 121 -1.48 25.05 10.68
CA ARG A 121 -1.36 24.89 12.13
C ARG A 121 -0.85 23.48 12.44
N LEU A 122 0.11 23.40 13.35
CA LEU A 122 0.48 22.14 13.99
C LEU A 122 -0.58 21.80 15.04
N VAL A 123 -1.32 20.73 14.83
CA VAL A 123 -2.37 20.28 15.76
C VAL A 123 -1.75 19.46 16.89
N TRP A 124 -0.84 18.56 16.55
CA TRP A 124 -0.21 17.65 17.51
C TRP A 124 1.15 17.14 17.01
N LYS A 125 2.08 16.90 17.92
CA LYS A 125 3.33 16.15 17.66
C LYS A 125 3.82 15.38 18.88
N GLU A 126 4.62 14.35 18.65
CA GLU A 126 5.22 13.52 19.69
C GLU A 126 6.57 12.94 19.26
N SER A 127 7.52 12.82 20.20
CA SER A 127 8.75 12.04 20.05
C SER A 127 9.06 11.30 21.35
N ILE A 128 9.76 10.18 21.24
CA ILE A 128 10.34 9.47 22.40
C ILE A 128 11.82 9.82 22.64
N HIS A 129 12.41 10.68 21.79
CA HIS A 129 13.79 11.16 21.91
C HIS A 129 14.83 10.04 22.04
N HIS A 130 14.67 8.96 21.28
CA HIS A 130 15.58 7.81 21.28
C HIS A 130 16.43 7.81 19.99
N PRO A 131 17.73 7.44 20.05
CA PRO A 131 18.60 7.50 18.87
C PRO A 131 18.22 6.52 17.75
N THR A 132 17.60 5.39 18.07
CA THR A 132 17.29 4.31 17.11
C THR A 132 15.83 3.91 17.04
N ASP A 133 15.02 4.38 17.99
CA ASP A 133 13.63 3.96 18.14
C ASP A 133 12.77 5.20 17.99
N TRP A 134 11.52 5.03 17.57
CA TRP A 134 10.60 6.15 17.38
C TRP A 134 9.18 5.81 17.78
N ALA A 135 8.42 6.86 18.08
CA ALA A 135 6.98 6.79 18.27
C ALA A 135 6.33 6.44 16.93
N GLY A 136 5.26 5.63 16.92
CA GLY A 136 4.59 5.20 15.69
C GLY A 136 4.26 6.38 14.76
N GLU A 137 4.55 6.23 13.47
CA GLU A 137 4.08 7.14 12.42
C GLU A 137 2.55 7.23 12.45
N VAL A 138 2.00 8.43 12.22
CA VAL A 138 0.58 8.52 11.83
C VAL A 138 0.49 7.99 10.40
N SER A 139 0.04 6.74 10.26
CA SER A 139 -0.03 6.04 8.97
C SER A 139 -1.38 6.26 8.28
N ASP A 140 -2.42 6.64 9.01
CA ASP A 140 -3.75 6.93 8.49
C ASP A 140 -4.47 7.97 9.36
N ILE A 141 -5.33 8.76 8.73
CA ILE A 141 -6.23 9.71 9.40
C ILE A 141 -7.64 9.43 8.90
N ILE A 142 -8.58 9.27 9.83
CA ILE A 142 -9.99 9.08 9.54
C ILE A 142 -10.80 10.06 10.39
N TYR A 143 -11.64 10.87 9.78
CA TYR A 143 -12.55 11.75 10.51
C TYR A 143 -13.70 10.96 11.16
N ASN A 144 -13.90 11.14 12.47
CA ASN A 144 -15.10 10.71 13.16
C ASN A 144 -16.10 11.88 13.26
N PRO A 145 -17.17 11.88 12.43
CA PRO A 145 -18.15 12.97 12.42
C PRO A 145 -19.04 13.01 13.66
N TYR A 146 -19.10 11.93 14.46
CA TYR A 146 -19.97 11.88 15.64
C TYR A 146 -19.36 12.63 16.84
N THR A 147 -18.05 12.50 17.04
CA THR A 147 -17.34 13.16 18.15
C THR A 147 -16.52 14.38 17.73
N ASP A 148 -16.45 14.69 16.43
CA ASP A 148 -15.64 15.77 15.87
C ASP A 148 -14.12 15.59 16.13
N GLU A 149 -13.64 14.35 16.01
CA GLU A 149 -12.25 13.94 16.28
C GLU A 149 -11.61 13.27 15.06
N LEU A 150 -10.27 13.22 15.04
CA LEU A 150 -9.50 12.45 14.06
C LEU A 150 -9.06 11.13 14.69
N LEU A 151 -9.38 10.02 14.04
CA LEU A 151 -8.85 8.69 14.38
C LEU A 151 -7.52 8.50 13.66
N LEU A 152 -6.47 8.21 14.43
CA LEU A 152 -5.10 8.07 13.94
C LEU A 152 -4.65 6.61 14.06
N ALA A 153 -4.29 5.99 12.94
CA ALA A 153 -3.72 4.64 12.91
C ALA A 153 -2.19 4.71 12.95
N ARG A 154 -1.55 3.93 13.84
CA ARG A 154 -0.10 3.92 14.05
C ARG A 154 0.43 2.49 14.15
N GLU A 155 1.28 2.08 13.21
CA GLU A 155 1.96 0.77 13.22
C GLU A 155 3.46 0.86 12.96
N ASP A 156 3.91 1.77 12.07
CA ASP A 156 5.32 1.93 11.74
C ASP A 156 6.08 2.66 12.86
N GLY A 157 6.60 1.90 13.83
CA GLY A 157 7.45 2.40 14.90
C GLY A 157 7.70 1.38 16.01
N HIS A 158 8.28 1.87 17.11
CA HIS A 158 8.70 1.04 18.24
C HIS A 158 7.79 1.21 19.45
N GLN A 159 7.32 2.44 19.69
CA GLN A 159 6.50 2.80 20.85
C GLN A 159 5.27 3.60 20.41
N ASN A 160 4.27 3.71 21.29
CA ASN A 160 3.04 4.48 21.05
C ASN A 160 2.30 4.07 19.77
N LEU A 161 2.24 2.76 19.54
CA LEU A 161 1.48 2.15 18.45
C LEU A 161 0.00 2.00 18.84
N GLY A 162 -0.85 1.83 17.85
CA GLY A 162 -2.27 1.58 18.06
C GLY A 162 -3.16 2.58 17.33
N ILE A 163 -4.36 2.75 17.83
CA ILE A 163 -5.39 3.64 17.30
C ILE A 163 -5.71 4.69 18.35
N TYR A 164 -5.63 5.95 17.96
CA TYR A 164 -5.81 7.10 18.84
C TYR A 164 -6.95 8.00 18.33
N ALA A 165 -7.65 8.69 19.23
CA ALA A 165 -8.46 9.84 18.90
C ALA A 165 -7.64 11.12 19.15
N LEU A 166 -7.75 12.09 18.27
CA LEU A 166 -7.18 13.42 18.39
C LEU A 166 -8.31 14.47 18.29
N ASP A 167 -8.51 15.25 19.34
CA ASP A 167 -9.38 16.44 19.30
C ASP A 167 -8.76 17.46 18.34
N ARG A 168 -9.41 17.67 17.19
CA ARG A 168 -8.87 18.53 16.13
C ARG A 168 -8.73 19.99 16.53
N LYS A 169 -9.49 20.45 17.53
CA LYS A 169 -9.48 21.85 18.02
C LYS A 169 -8.41 22.03 19.09
N LYS A 170 -8.35 21.13 20.07
CA LYS A 170 -7.47 21.26 21.25
C LYS A 170 -6.10 20.62 21.09
N GLY A 171 -5.94 19.67 20.16
CA GLY A 171 -4.71 18.90 20.02
C GLY A 171 -4.52 17.84 21.10
N GLU A 172 -5.57 17.51 21.86
CA GLU A 172 -5.55 16.47 22.89
C GLU A 172 -5.66 15.09 22.24
N ILE A 173 -4.72 14.20 22.55
CA ILE A 173 -4.68 12.83 22.00
C ILE A 173 -5.03 11.79 23.08
N LYS A 174 -5.80 10.76 22.69
CA LYS A 174 -6.21 9.65 23.57
C LYS A 174 -6.05 8.31 22.87
N LEU A 175 -5.38 7.36 23.51
CA LEU A 175 -5.33 5.98 23.03
C LEU A 175 -6.71 5.32 23.13
N LEU A 176 -7.21 4.79 22.02
CA LEU A 176 -8.47 4.03 21.96
C LEU A 176 -8.23 2.53 21.94
N ASN A 177 -7.19 2.08 21.22
CA ASN A 177 -6.86 0.67 21.06
C ASN A 177 -5.35 0.50 20.95
N SER A 178 -4.73 -0.31 21.80
CA SER A 178 -3.26 -0.50 21.82
C SER A 178 -2.76 -1.47 20.73
N ALA A 179 -3.66 -2.13 20.01
CA ALA A 179 -3.29 -3.04 18.94
C ALA A 179 -2.83 -2.23 17.70
N PRO A 180 -1.59 -2.43 17.20
CA PRO A 180 -1.06 -1.66 16.08
C PRO A 180 -1.92 -1.80 14.82
N SER A 181 -2.09 -0.69 14.12
CA SER A 181 -2.85 -0.64 12.86
C SER A 181 -2.21 0.36 11.90
N PRO A 182 -1.88 -0.03 10.66
CA PRO A 182 -1.35 0.90 9.67
C PRO A 182 -2.46 1.65 8.94
N LYS A 183 -3.68 1.10 8.87
CA LYS A 183 -4.77 1.55 8.00
C LYS A 183 -6.15 1.22 8.55
N GLY A 184 -7.12 2.06 8.21
CA GLY A 184 -8.53 1.82 8.45
C GLY A 184 -9.43 2.35 7.33
N THR A 185 -10.73 2.13 7.48
CA THR A 185 -11.76 2.67 6.60
C THR A 185 -13.10 2.76 7.33
N ILE A 186 -14.01 3.60 6.84
CA ILE A 186 -15.36 3.72 7.40
C ILE A 186 -16.35 2.91 6.57
N VAL A 187 -17.19 2.13 7.24
CA VAL A 187 -18.42 1.56 6.67
C VAL A 187 -19.59 2.03 7.54
N HIS A 188 -20.45 2.87 6.98
CA HIS A 188 -21.54 3.54 7.71
C HIS A 188 -21.05 4.34 8.92
N ASP A 189 -21.44 3.93 10.13
CA ASP A 189 -21.10 4.53 11.43
C ASP A 189 -19.95 3.79 12.15
N THR A 190 -19.30 2.86 11.46
CA THR A 190 -18.26 2.00 12.03
C THR A 190 -16.93 2.21 11.30
N ALA A 191 -15.86 2.43 12.06
CA ALA A 191 -14.49 2.46 11.54
C ALA A 191 -13.83 1.08 11.71
N PHE A 192 -13.43 0.47 10.60
CA PHE A 192 -12.69 -0.79 10.56
C PHE A 192 -11.20 -0.53 10.44
N PHE A 193 -10.41 -1.21 11.27
CA PHE A 193 -8.96 -1.10 11.31
C PHE A 193 -8.33 -2.47 11.16
N GLY A 194 -7.34 -2.57 10.27
CA GLY A 194 -6.57 -3.79 10.13
C GLY A 194 -5.49 -3.86 11.20
N ILE A 195 -5.48 -4.95 11.96
CA ILE A 195 -4.62 -5.14 13.13
C ILE A 195 -3.52 -6.13 12.80
N GLY A 196 -2.29 -5.75 13.11
CA GLY A 196 -1.12 -6.60 12.92
C GLY A 196 0.15 -5.78 12.81
N LYS A 197 1.26 -6.46 12.49
CA LYS A 197 2.55 -5.81 12.24
C LYS A 197 3.09 -6.21 10.88
N ASN A 198 3.18 -5.24 9.97
CA ASN A 198 3.54 -5.48 8.56
C ASN A 198 4.97 -5.99 8.40
N PHE A 199 5.89 -5.53 9.24
CA PHE A 199 7.27 -5.99 9.22
C PHE A 199 7.51 -7.29 10.02
N ALA A 200 6.44 -7.98 10.44
CA ALA A 200 6.50 -9.27 11.11
C ALA A 200 5.60 -10.32 10.41
N LYS A 201 4.29 -10.27 10.63
CA LYS A 201 3.32 -11.26 10.12
C LYS A 201 2.30 -10.67 9.13
N GLY A 202 2.20 -9.36 9.03
CA GLY A 202 1.12 -8.69 8.31
C GLY A 202 -0.13 -8.55 9.16
N LEU A 203 -1.28 -8.51 8.47
CA LEU A 203 -2.62 -8.47 9.00
C LEU A 203 -2.94 -9.78 9.73
N GLU A 204 -3.48 -9.68 10.95
CA GLU A 204 -3.86 -10.82 11.79
C GLU A 204 -5.36 -10.79 12.15
N GLU A 205 -5.91 -9.60 12.40
CA GLU A 205 -7.31 -9.39 12.80
C GLU A 205 -7.85 -8.10 12.17
N ILE A 206 -9.18 -7.92 12.20
CA ILE A 206 -9.84 -6.65 11.93
C ILE A 206 -10.55 -6.22 13.22
N HIS A 207 -10.27 -5.01 13.70
CA HIS A 207 -11.04 -4.40 14.79
C HIS A 207 -12.01 -3.36 14.22
N ALA A 208 -13.23 -3.34 14.75
CA ALA A 208 -14.25 -2.36 14.37
C ALA A 208 -14.60 -1.48 15.56
N LEU A 209 -14.61 -0.17 15.35
CA LEU A 209 -15.07 0.83 16.31
C LEU A 209 -16.43 1.36 15.85
N ASP A 210 -17.48 1.07 16.61
CA ASP A 210 -18.74 1.79 16.51
C ASP A 210 -18.49 3.23 17.00
N MET A 211 -18.55 4.21 16.09
CA MET A 211 -18.20 5.59 16.38
C MET A 211 -19.25 6.30 17.24
N ILE A 212 -20.46 5.75 17.35
CA ILE A 212 -21.56 6.29 18.15
C ILE A 212 -21.47 5.78 19.59
N SER A 213 -21.35 4.47 19.77
CA SER A 213 -21.32 3.85 21.10
C SER A 213 -19.92 3.79 21.72
N GLY A 214 -18.86 3.92 20.91
CA GLY A 214 -17.47 3.74 21.31
C GLY A 214 -17.09 2.28 21.57
N ARG A 215 -17.96 1.32 21.19
CA ARG A 215 -17.71 -0.11 21.39
C ARG A 215 -16.75 -0.65 20.34
N TRP A 216 -15.83 -1.51 20.79
CA TRP A 216 -14.91 -2.25 19.93
C TRP A 216 -15.37 -3.69 19.74
N GLU A 217 -15.34 -4.16 18.51
CA GLU A 217 -15.55 -5.55 18.12
C GLU A 217 -14.33 -6.07 17.37
N LYS A 218 -14.07 -7.38 17.47
CA LYS A 218 -12.90 -8.02 16.90
C LYS A 218 -13.30 -9.16 15.99
N PHE A 219 -12.72 -9.20 14.80
CA PHE A 219 -13.00 -10.18 13.78
C PHE A 219 -11.72 -10.86 13.31
N LYS A 220 -11.80 -12.18 13.17
CA LYS A 220 -10.73 -12.96 12.56
C LYS A 220 -10.79 -12.85 11.04
N LEU A 221 -9.65 -13.08 10.42
CA LEU A 221 -9.56 -13.25 8.97
C LEU A 221 -10.14 -14.61 8.58
N GLY A 222 -10.84 -14.63 7.44
CA GLY A 222 -11.40 -15.83 6.83
C GLY A 222 -10.36 -16.63 6.05
N GLU A 223 -10.85 -17.62 5.32
CA GLU A 223 -10.02 -18.49 4.48
C GLU A 223 -9.87 -17.88 3.08
N SER A 224 -9.08 -18.53 2.23
CA SER A 224 -9.00 -18.15 0.82
C SER A 224 -10.13 -18.82 0.07
N ILE A 225 -10.76 -18.10 -0.85
CA ILE A 225 -11.83 -18.66 -1.69
C ILE A 225 -11.33 -19.72 -2.69
N ASP A 226 -10.02 -19.77 -2.94
CA ASP A 226 -9.36 -20.86 -3.68
C ASP A 226 -9.04 -22.08 -2.79
N GLY A 227 -9.41 -22.05 -1.52
CA GLY A 227 -9.14 -23.10 -0.52
C GLY A 227 -7.68 -23.18 -0.08
N GLU A 228 -6.81 -22.32 -0.61
CA GLU A 228 -5.36 -22.40 -0.41
C GLU A 228 -4.85 -21.39 0.62
N ARG A 229 -3.89 -21.82 1.44
CA ARG A 229 -3.32 -20.97 2.48
C ARG A 229 -2.59 -19.76 1.90
N TYR A 230 -2.87 -18.56 2.42
CA TYR A 230 -2.08 -17.34 2.19
C TYR A 230 -0.98 -17.18 3.26
N LEU A 231 0.10 -16.47 2.90
CA LEU A 231 1.24 -16.22 3.81
C LEU A 231 1.53 -14.72 3.90
N HIS A 232 1.75 -14.25 5.13
CA HIS A 232 2.17 -12.89 5.45
C HIS A 232 1.38 -11.81 4.66
N PRO A 233 0.07 -11.66 4.92
CA PRO A 233 -0.77 -10.68 4.24
C PRO A 233 -0.45 -9.27 4.78
N HIS A 234 0.61 -8.64 4.28
CA HIS A 234 1.00 -7.30 4.72
C HIS A 234 -0.03 -6.27 4.25
N LEU A 235 -0.71 -5.60 5.18
CA LEU A 235 -1.74 -4.62 4.90
C LEU A 235 -1.14 -3.34 4.35
N GLY A 236 -1.57 -2.99 3.13
CA GLY A 236 -1.10 -1.80 2.44
C GLY A 236 -2.11 -0.65 2.50
N ALA A 237 -3.37 -0.92 2.15
CA ALA A 237 -4.44 0.06 2.12
C ALA A 237 -5.77 -0.55 2.57
N MET A 238 -6.67 0.28 3.09
CA MET A 238 -8.06 -0.07 3.29
C MET A 238 -8.97 0.90 2.54
N GLY A 239 -10.12 0.41 2.12
CA GLY A 239 -11.17 1.21 1.48
C GLY A 239 -12.53 0.58 1.72
N SER A 240 -13.59 1.31 1.44
CA SER A 240 -14.96 0.79 1.56
C SER A 240 -15.76 1.05 0.30
N ALA A 241 -16.57 0.07 -0.06
CA ALA A 241 -17.51 0.13 -1.16
C ALA A 241 -18.58 -0.96 -0.94
N TYR A 242 -19.75 -0.83 -1.56
CA TYR A 242 -20.78 -1.87 -1.53
C TYR A 242 -21.13 -2.38 -0.12
N ASN A 243 -21.17 -1.46 0.87
CA ASN A 243 -21.38 -1.74 2.30
C ASN A 243 -20.41 -2.75 2.91
N ARG A 244 -19.16 -2.80 2.42
CA ARG A 244 -18.10 -3.71 2.87
C ARG A 244 -16.79 -2.96 3.04
N ALA A 245 -15.95 -3.48 3.92
CA ALA A 245 -14.57 -3.05 4.05
C ALA A 245 -13.69 -3.95 3.17
N PHE A 246 -12.72 -3.33 2.51
CA PHE A 246 -11.70 -3.97 1.69
C PHE A 246 -10.35 -3.71 2.33
N ALA A 247 -9.61 -4.76 2.67
CA ALA A 247 -8.25 -4.69 3.18
C ALA A 247 -7.29 -5.25 2.13
N PHE A 248 -6.60 -4.36 1.42
CA PHE A 248 -5.65 -4.71 0.37
C PHE A 248 -4.32 -5.12 0.98
N VAL A 249 -3.90 -6.35 0.69
CA VAL A 249 -2.72 -6.96 1.32
C VAL A 249 -1.73 -7.46 0.26
N ARG A 250 -0.49 -7.74 0.67
CA ARG A 250 0.44 -8.51 -0.14
C ARG A 250 -0.19 -9.85 -0.52
N GLY A 251 -0.26 -10.13 -1.82
CA GLY A 251 -0.81 -11.37 -2.38
C GLY A 251 -2.33 -11.44 -2.46
N GLY A 252 -3.08 -10.40 -2.09
CA GLY A 252 -4.53 -10.45 -2.21
C GLY A 252 -5.27 -9.29 -1.61
N LEU A 253 -6.52 -9.54 -1.26
CA LEU A 253 -7.35 -8.65 -0.45
C LEU A 253 -8.27 -9.47 0.44
N PHE A 254 -8.63 -8.92 1.59
CA PHE A 254 -9.76 -9.38 2.36
C PHE A 254 -10.95 -8.47 2.13
N VAL A 255 -12.14 -9.04 1.98
CA VAL A 255 -13.38 -8.28 1.84
C VAL A 255 -14.48 -8.92 2.66
N GLY A 256 -15.26 -8.09 3.34
CA GLY A 256 -16.38 -8.55 4.14
C GLY A 256 -17.09 -7.42 4.87
N ASN A 257 -18.17 -7.79 5.55
CA ASN A 257 -18.85 -6.96 6.54
C ASN A 257 -19.37 -7.86 7.65
N PRO A 258 -18.56 -8.14 8.68
CA PRO A 258 -18.93 -9.10 9.71
C PRO A 258 -20.06 -8.61 10.62
N LEU A 259 -20.40 -7.31 10.58
CA LEU A 259 -21.59 -6.78 11.24
C LEU A 259 -22.90 -7.20 10.54
N ASN A 260 -22.81 -7.68 9.30
CA ASN A 260 -23.89 -8.27 8.52
C ASN A 260 -23.68 -9.79 8.31
N ASP A 261 -22.96 -10.45 9.22
CA ASP A 261 -22.65 -11.89 9.16
C ASP A 261 -21.84 -12.32 7.90
N GLU A 262 -21.12 -11.40 7.27
CA GLU A 262 -20.23 -11.68 6.14
C GLU A 262 -18.75 -11.62 6.58
N PRO A 263 -18.07 -12.76 6.75
CA PRO A 263 -16.68 -12.80 7.19
C PRO A 263 -15.74 -12.11 6.18
N PHE A 264 -14.55 -11.74 6.66
CA PHE A 264 -13.49 -11.21 5.81
C PHE A 264 -12.81 -12.36 5.03
N GLU A 265 -13.33 -12.71 3.86
CA GLU A 265 -12.73 -13.76 3.02
C GLU A 265 -11.59 -13.22 2.16
N PHE A 266 -10.60 -14.08 1.90
CA PHE A 266 -9.41 -13.72 1.13
C PHE A 266 -9.57 -14.07 -0.36
N PHE A 267 -9.30 -13.08 -1.20
CA PHE A 267 -9.17 -13.24 -2.64
C PHE A 267 -7.71 -13.05 -3.01
N ARG A 268 -7.09 -14.08 -3.59
CA ARG A 268 -5.69 -14.00 -4.02
C ARG A 268 -5.60 -13.06 -5.22
N LEU A 269 -4.69 -12.09 -5.14
CA LEU A 269 -4.37 -11.16 -6.21
C LEU A 269 -2.87 -10.86 -6.21
N PHE A 270 -2.22 -11.13 -7.34
CA PHE A 270 -0.79 -10.90 -7.55
C PHE A 270 0.12 -11.51 -6.46
N ASP A 271 -0.24 -12.68 -5.95
CA ASP A 271 0.57 -13.42 -5.00
C ASP A 271 1.74 -14.13 -5.69
N PHE A 272 2.87 -13.45 -5.70
CA PHE A 272 4.10 -13.95 -6.31
C PHE A 272 5.13 -14.37 -5.28
N TYR A 273 4.77 -14.34 -3.99
CA TYR A 273 5.68 -14.55 -2.86
C TYR A 273 6.93 -13.63 -2.87
N THR A 274 6.90 -12.55 -3.64
CA THR A 274 7.86 -11.44 -3.57
C THR A 274 7.26 -10.29 -2.74
N PHE A 275 7.89 -9.11 -2.78
CA PHE A 275 7.35 -7.87 -2.19
C PHE A 275 6.54 -7.07 -3.22
N TYR A 276 5.77 -7.78 -4.04
CA TYR A 276 4.77 -7.20 -4.92
C TYR A 276 3.48 -7.01 -4.10
N ALA A 277 3.15 -5.77 -3.75
CA ALA A 277 2.12 -5.49 -2.75
C ALA A 277 1.50 -4.10 -2.92
N PRO A 278 0.30 -3.88 -2.37
CA PRO A 278 -0.34 -2.57 -2.33
C PRO A 278 0.20 -1.71 -1.19
N PHE A 279 1.51 -1.75 -0.95
CA PHE A 279 2.15 -1.09 0.19
C PHE A 279 2.47 0.38 -0.12
N ARG A 280 2.33 1.24 0.90
CA ARG A 280 2.58 2.69 0.81
C ARG A 280 1.81 3.33 -0.36
N VAL A 281 0.50 3.08 -0.42
CA VAL A 281 -0.46 3.68 -1.36
C VAL A 281 -1.83 3.75 -0.67
N ASN A 282 -2.72 4.62 -1.12
CA ASN A 282 -4.12 4.66 -0.67
C ASN A 282 -5.03 3.80 -1.56
N ALA A 283 -6.22 3.46 -1.08
CA ALA A 283 -7.32 3.01 -1.94
C ALA A 283 -8.16 4.23 -2.32
N LEU A 284 -8.53 4.36 -3.59
CA LEU A 284 -9.30 5.49 -4.10
C LEU A 284 -10.70 5.04 -4.53
N PRO A 285 -11.77 5.46 -3.84
CA PRO A 285 -13.13 5.34 -4.36
C PRO A 285 -13.29 6.12 -5.66
N LEU A 286 -13.69 5.44 -6.74
CA LEU A 286 -13.81 6.04 -8.06
C LEU A 286 -14.90 5.33 -8.89
N ASP A 287 -15.79 6.10 -9.50
CA ASP A 287 -16.90 5.61 -10.35
C ASP A 287 -17.74 4.46 -9.73
N GLY A 288 -17.90 4.50 -8.40
CA GLY A 288 -18.63 3.50 -7.63
C GLY A 288 -17.82 2.26 -7.25
N GLY A 289 -16.61 2.09 -7.80
CA GLY A 289 -15.66 1.05 -7.43
C GLY A 289 -14.47 1.57 -6.61
N LEU A 290 -13.42 0.76 -6.56
CA LEU A 290 -12.16 1.08 -5.89
C LEU A 290 -11.00 0.97 -6.87
N VAL A 291 -10.09 1.93 -6.84
CA VAL A 291 -8.81 1.87 -7.54
C VAL A 291 -7.70 1.65 -6.51
N ILE A 292 -6.83 0.68 -6.77
CA ILE A 292 -5.68 0.34 -5.94
C ILE A 292 -4.46 0.04 -6.80
N ALA A 293 -3.26 0.35 -6.33
CA ALA A 293 -2.02 -0.06 -6.99
C ALA A 293 -1.43 -1.29 -6.32
N TYR A 294 -0.93 -2.24 -7.12
CA TYR A 294 0.00 -3.26 -6.65
C TYR A 294 1.39 -2.91 -7.18
N ASN A 295 2.27 -2.54 -6.26
CA ASN A 295 3.57 -1.97 -6.59
C ASN A 295 4.63 -3.05 -6.74
N ALA A 296 5.42 -2.91 -7.80
CA ALA A 296 6.73 -3.53 -7.86
C ALA A 296 7.70 -2.74 -6.97
N HIS A 297 8.49 -3.45 -6.16
CA HIS A 297 9.72 -2.90 -5.56
C HIS A 297 9.48 -1.64 -4.72
N HIS A 298 8.60 -1.73 -3.71
CA HIS A 298 8.31 -0.62 -2.78
C HIS A 298 9.29 -0.53 -1.61
N ASP A 299 9.79 -1.65 -1.13
CA ASP A 299 10.82 -1.74 -0.09
C ASP A 299 11.87 -2.76 -0.52
N ALA A 300 13.15 -2.46 -0.23
CA ALA A 300 14.29 -3.23 -0.68
C ALA A 300 15.36 -3.36 0.39
N ILE A 301 16.09 -4.49 0.36
CA ILE A 301 17.31 -4.66 1.16
C ILE A 301 18.49 -4.48 0.22
N TYR A 302 19.17 -3.35 0.33
CA TYR A 302 20.27 -3.02 -0.57
C TYR A 302 21.55 -3.80 -0.24
N LYS A 303 21.94 -3.84 1.04
CA LYS A 303 23.12 -4.58 1.52
C LYS A 303 22.74 -5.55 2.62
N PRO A 304 22.41 -6.81 2.29
CA PRO A 304 22.10 -7.80 3.31
C PRO A 304 23.36 -8.18 4.10
N ARG A 305 23.25 -8.19 5.43
CA ARG A 305 24.34 -8.40 6.39
C ARG A 305 24.17 -9.67 7.24
N SER A 306 22.96 -10.22 7.29
CA SER A 306 22.65 -11.46 8.02
C SER A 306 22.11 -12.55 7.08
N PRO A 307 22.19 -13.85 7.45
CA PRO A 307 21.57 -14.92 6.66
C PRO A 307 20.06 -14.72 6.45
N GLY A 308 19.38 -14.11 7.42
CA GLY A 308 17.98 -13.70 7.30
C GLY A 308 17.81 -12.64 6.23
N GLU A 309 18.57 -11.55 6.29
CA GLU A 309 18.55 -10.48 5.29
C GLU A 309 18.91 -10.97 3.90
N ILE A 310 19.85 -11.91 3.75
CA ILE A 310 20.20 -12.48 2.43
C ILE A 310 18.98 -13.20 1.82
N ARG A 311 18.19 -13.89 2.65
CA ARG A 311 16.93 -14.51 2.19
C ARG A 311 15.90 -13.46 1.82
N PHE A 312 15.65 -12.49 2.69
CA PHE A 312 14.68 -11.42 2.43
C PHE A 312 15.06 -10.55 1.23
N ALA A 313 16.34 -10.24 1.04
CA ALA A 313 16.82 -9.47 -0.10
C ALA A 313 16.49 -10.13 -1.44
N LYS A 314 16.50 -11.46 -1.51
CA LYS A 314 16.05 -12.19 -2.71
C LYS A 314 14.56 -12.03 -2.98
N LEU A 315 13.74 -11.86 -1.95
CA LEU A 315 12.29 -11.65 -2.07
C LEU A 315 11.96 -10.20 -2.43
N THR A 316 12.62 -9.25 -1.75
CA THR A 316 12.36 -7.81 -1.91
C THR A 316 12.94 -7.24 -3.19
N ASN A 317 14.11 -7.70 -3.63
CA ASN A 317 14.76 -7.17 -4.83
C ASN A 317 14.34 -7.89 -6.12
N THR A 318 13.45 -8.89 -6.06
CA THR A 318 13.00 -9.61 -7.27
C THR A 318 11.76 -8.96 -7.87
N ILE A 319 11.95 -8.36 -9.04
CA ILE A 319 10.90 -7.73 -9.83
C ILE A 319 10.33 -8.75 -10.79
N VAL A 320 9.08 -9.16 -10.55
CA VAL A 320 8.37 -10.16 -11.36
C VAL A 320 7.54 -9.53 -12.48
N GLY A 321 7.25 -8.23 -12.39
CA GLY A 321 6.47 -7.48 -13.38
C GLY A 321 6.43 -5.99 -13.06
N PRO A 322 5.80 -5.17 -13.90
CA PRO A 322 5.59 -3.74 -13.63
C PRO A 322 4.62 -3.54 -12.46
N SER A 323 4.63 -2.36 -11.84
CA SER A 323 3.53 -1.95 -10.97
C SER A 323 2.25 -1.86 -11.78
N VAL A 324 1.12 -2.26 -11.21
CA VAL A 324 -0.17 -2.20 -11.90
C VAL A 324 -1.17 -1.38 -11.10
N LEU A 325 -2.01 -0.66 -11.83
CA LEU A 325 -3.21 -0.02 -11.31
C LEU A 325 -4.40 -0.94 -11.58
N VAL A 326 -5.17 -1.24 -10.55
CA VAL A 326 -6.26 -2.21 -10.56
C VAL A 326 -7.55 -1.49 -10.19
N TYR A 327 -8.57 -1.66 -11.02
CA TYR A 327 -9.93 -1.22 -10.76
C TYR A 327 -10.79 -2.40 -10.31
N ILE A 328 -11.50 -2.20 -9.21
CA ILE A 328 -12.32 -3.21 -8.54
C ILE A 328 -13.77 -2.73 -8.56
N ALA A 329 -14.58 -3.46 -9.31
CA ALA A 329 -16.02 -3.28 -9.41
C ALA A 329 -16.67 -4.66 -9.44
N PRO A 330 -16.84 -5.32 -8.27
CA PRO A 330 -17.43 -6.63 -8.11
C PRO A 330 -18.59 -6.93 -9.10
N PRO A 331 -18.57 -8.08 -9.79
CA PRO A 331 -17.58 -9.16 -9.68
C PRO A 331 -16.26 -8.92 -10.43
N MET A 332 -16.13 -7.82 -11.17
CA MET A 332 -15.00 -7.53 -12.05
C MET A 332 -13.77 -7.01 -11.29
N VAL A 333 -12.59 -7.50 -11.69
CA VAL A 333 -11.28 -6.96 -11.29
C VAL A 333 -10.45 -6.74 -12.54
N LYS A 334 -10.09 -5.49 -12.83
CA LYS A 334 -9.42 -5.14 -14.09
C LYS A 334 -8.12 -4.39 -13.88
N ILE A 335 -7.05 -4.81 -14.55
CA ILE A 335 -5.83 -4.00 -14.65
C ILE A 335 -6.12 -2.84 -15.62
N VAL A 336 -6.04 -1.60 -15.12
CA VAL A 336 -6.33 -0.38 -15.90
C VAL A 336 -5.08 0.42 -16.24
N GLY A 337 -3.92 0.08 -15.65
CA GLY A 337 -2.66 0.77 -15.91
C GLY A 337 -1.44 -0.07 -15.57
N SER A 338 -0.31 0.22 -16.20
CA SER A 338 0.98 -0.44 -15.97
C SER A 338 2.11 0.58 -15.96
N PHE A 339 2.97 0.51 -14.94
CA PHE A 339 3.95 1.53 -14.63
C PHE A 339 5.31 0.92 -14.28
N GLY A 340 6.39 1.54 -14.77
CA GLY A 340 7.76 1.20 -14.38
C GLY A 340 8.17 1.76 -13.01
N ALA A 341 7.39 2.70 -12.47
CA ALA A 341 7.54 3.28 -11.15
C ALA A 341 6.53 2.65 -10.16
N ARG A 342 6.81 2.70 -8.86
CA ARG A 342 5.77 2.46 -7.84
C ARG A 342 4.82 3.65 -7.78
N ILE A 343 3.54 3.38 -7.56
CA ILE A 343 2.50 4.38 -7.29
C ILE A 343 2.44 4.57 -5.79
N THR A 344 2.66 5.79 -5.32
CA THR A 344 2.75 6.12 -3.89
C THR A 344 1.46 6.76 -3.36
N SER A 345 0.65 7.35 -4.24
CA SER A 345 -0.63 7.96 -3.91
C SER A 345 -1.51 8.13 -5.14
N MET A 346 -2.81 8.28 -4.94
CA MET A 346 -3.81 8.43 -5.99
C MET A 346 -4.92 9.39 -5.55
N GLU A 347 -5.37 10.25 -6.44
CA GLU A 347 -6.48 11.16 -6.18
C GLU A 347 -7.23 11.53 -7.46
N LYS A 348 -8.53 11.84 -7.34
CA LYS A 348 -9.32 12.44 -8.41
C LYS A 348 -9.30 13.95 -8.28
N ALA A 349 -8.89 14.64 -9.34
CA ALA A 349 -8.97 16.10 -9.42
C ALA A 349 -9.38 16.55 -10.82
N ASN A 350 -10.36 17.46 -10.90
CA ASN A 350 -10.78 18.10 -12.15
C ASN A 350 -11.08 17.12 -13.31
N GLY A 351 -11.74 16.00 -13.01
CA GLY A 351 -12.08 14.99 -14.02
C GLY A 351 -10.88 14.17 -14.52
N LYS A 352 -9.81 14.10 -13.73
CA LYS A 352 -8.58 13.34 -14.01
C LYS A 352 -8.20 12.51 -12.81
N LEU A 353 -7.52 11.40 -13.09
CA LEU A 353 -6.86 10.59 -12.09
C LEU A 353 -5.40 11.04 -11.98
N LEU A 354 -4.99 11.47 -10.80
CA LEU A 354 -3.62 11.84 -10.47
C LEU A 354 -2.94 10.68 -9.75
N LEU A 355 -1.73 10.35 -10.17
CA LEU A 355 -0.91 9.30 -9.54
C LEU A 355 0.42 9.90 -9.08
N GLY A 356 0.67 9.89 -7.78
CA GLY A 356 2.01 10.09 -7.26
C GLY A 356 2.87 8.86 -7.57
N THR A 357 4.07 9.05 -8.11
CA THR A 357 4.95 7.95 -8.52
C THR A 357 6.38 8.13 -8.02
N ASN A 358 7.11 7.02 -7.89
CA ASN A 358 8.53 7.02 -7.58
C ASN A 358 9.27 5.85 -8.24
N THR A 359 10.49 6.07 -8.74
CA THR A 359 11.33 5.03 -9.36
C THR A 359 12.12 4.16 -8.38
N THR A 360 12.21 4.56 -7.11
CA THR A 360 13.13 3.92 -6.14
C THR A 360 12.38 3.48 -4.87
N PRO A 361 12.71 2.32 -4.27
CA PRO A 361 12.13 1.86 -3.01
C PRO A 361 12.67 2.61 -1.80
N ASN A 362 12.03 2.37 -0.65
CA ASN A 362 12.67 2.57 0.64
C ASN A 362 13.75 1.49 0.85
N THR A 363 14.93 1.86 1.36
CA THR A 363 16.05 0.93 1.59
C THR A 363 16.33 0.82 3.07
N GLY A 364 16.14 -0.36 3.67
CA GLY A 364 16.09 -0.56 5.13
C GLY A 364 17.18 0.08 6.02
N ALA A 365 16.98 -0.01 7.34
CA ALA A 365 17.50 0.89 8.36
C ALA A 365 19.02 1.23 8.41
N LEU A 366 19.87 0.42 7.78
CA LEU A 366 21.34 0.54 7.85
C LEU A 366 21.98 1.06 6.55
N ASP A 367 21.15 1.48 5.59
CA ASP A 367 21.58 1.97 4.28
C ASP A 367 21.08 3.40 4.02
N ALA A 368 20.99 4.23 5.08
CA ALA A 368 20.62 5.63 4.95
C ALA A 368 21.58 6.41 4.02
N THR A 369 21.06 7.42 3.34
CA THR A 369 21.88 8.32 2.54
C THR A 369 21.48 9.77 2.79
N PRO A 370 22.37 10.76 2.58
CA PRO A 370 22.02 12.17 2.80
C PRO A 370 21.07 12.75 1.73
N PHE A 371 20.75 11.97 0.69
CA PHE A 371 19.91 12.38 -0.42
C PHE A 371 18.76 11.38 -0.61
N ASP A 372 17.61 11.88 -1.04
CA ASP A 372 16.62 11.01 -1.67
C ASP A 372 17.21 10.41 -2.95
N THR A 373 16.88 9.16 -3.28
CA THR A 373 17.49 8.43 -4.41
C THR A 373 16.52 8.15 -5.57
N GLY A 374 15.30 8.68 -5.51
CA GLY A 374 14.24 8.42 -6.48
C GLY A 374 13.84 9.63 -7.31
N ASN A 375 13.32 9.35 -8.51
CA ASN A 375 12.65 10.36 -9.31
C ASN A 375 11.15 10.25 -9.03
N LYS A 376 10.58 11.35 -8.55
CA LYS A 376 9.18 11.45 -8.18
C LYS A 376 8.42 12.28 -9.22
N ASP A 377 7.19 11.87 -9.53
CA ASP A 377 6.37 12.51 -10.56
C ASP A 377 4.88 12.39 -10.23
N ILE A 378 4.08 13.38 -10.64
CA ILE A 378 2.61 13.29 -10.66
C ILE A 378 2.18 12.98 -12.09
N VAL A 379 1.79 11.73 -12.32
CA VAL A 379 1.26 11.28 -13.61
C VAL A 379 -0.24 11.60 -13.67
N VAL A 380 -0.66 12.30 -14.72
CA VAL A 380 -2.07 12.65 -14.96
C VAL A 380 -2.67 11.69 -15.98
N LEU A 381 -3.72 10.97 -15.60
CA LEU A 381 -4.46 10.05 -16.46
C LEU A 381 -5.88 10.55 -16.67
N ASP A 382 -6.44 10.18 -17.81
CA ASP A 382 -7.86 10.36 -18.08
C ASP A 382 -8.66 9.24 -17.42
N GLU A 383 -9.81 9.54 -16.81
CA GLU A 383 -10.66 8.55 -16.13
C GLU A 383 -11.17 7.46 -17.09
N LYS A 384 -11.18 7.72 -18.41
CA LYS A 384 -11.55 6.71 -19.42
C LYS A 384 -10.72 5.43 -19.36
N ILE A 385 -9.53 5.43 -18.73
CA ILE A 385 -8.73 4.20 -18.53
C ILE A 385 -9.53 3.11 -17.82
N LEU A 386 -10.53 3.47 -17.01
CA LEU A 386 -11.39 2.52 -16.31
C LEU A 386 -12.31 1.76 -17.26
N GLN A 387 -12.64 2.34 -18.42
CA GLN A 387 -13.54 1.76 -19.44
C GLN A 387 -12.78 1.23 -20.66
N GLU A 388 -11.53 1.65 -20.84
CA GLU A 388 -10.67 1.18 -21.93
C GLU A 388 -10.22 -0.27 -21.74
N LYS A 389 -9.67 -0.84 -22.83
CA LYS A 389 -9.06 -2.17 -22.77
C LYS A 389 -7.85 -2.16 -21.84
N PRO A 390 -7.64 -3.23 -21.07
CA PRO A 390 -6.50 -3.31 -20.17
C PRO A 390 -5.17 -3.25 -20.97
N PRO A 391 -4.10 -2.66 -20.41
CA PRO A 391 -2.80 -2.62 -21.06
C PRO A 391 -2.17 -4.02 -21.10
N ALA A 392 -1.42 -4.33 -22.16
CA ALA A 392 -0.68 -5.59 -22.20
C ALA A 392 0.40 -5.62 -21.10
N VAL A 393 0.41 -6.68 -20.29
CA VAL A 393 1.38 -6.87 -19.21
C VAL A 393 1.88 -8.31 -19.17
N SER A 394 3.05 -8.51 -18.57
CA SER A 394 3.55 -9.87 -18.31
C SER A 394 4.26 -9.97 -16.98
N PHE A 395 4.03 -11.08 -16.30
CA PHE A 395 4.67 -11.44 -15.03
C PHE A 395 5.58 -12.64 -15.25
N SER A 396 6.83 -12.58 -14.80
CA SER A 396 7.82 -13.65 -14.86
C SER A 396 8.21 -14.08 -13.45
N ILE A 397 7.73 -15.26 -13.05
CA ILE A 397 7.76 -15.74 -11.67
C ILE A 397 8.72 -16.96 -11.60
N PRO A 398 9.82 -16.89 -10.84
CA PRO A 398 10.60 -18.08 -10.51
C PRO A 398 9.77 -19.06 -9.68
N LEU A 399 9.69 -20.32 -10.11
CA LEU A 399 8.92 -21.35 -9.38
C LEU A 399 9.55 -21.72 -8.04
N ALA A 400 10.77 -21.26 -7.77
CA ALA A 400 11.39 -21.32 -6.46
C ALA A 400 10.54 -20.67 -5.35
N TYR A 401 9.84 -19.56 -5.60
CA TYR A 401 9.07 -18.91 -4.53
C TYR A 401 7.81 -19.68 -4.13
N PRO A 402 6.92 -20.09 -5.07
CA PRO A 402 5.84 -21.00 -4.72
C PRO A 402 6.34 -22.31 -4.08
N SER A 403 7.48 -22.84 -4.55
CA SER A 403 8.07 -24.06 -3.98
C SER A 403 8.54 -23.88 -2.53
N MET A 404 9.12 -22.72 -2.20
CA MET A 404 9.45 -22.40 -0.80
C MET A 404 8.17 -22.27 0.05
N ALA A 405 7.13 -21.63 -0.48
CA ALA A 405 5.85 -21.50 0.20
C ALA A 405 5.15 -22.86 0.45
N MET A 406 5.32 -23.83 -0.44
CA MET A 406 4.84 -25.20 -0.23
C MET A 406 5.45 -25.85 1.02
N GLN A 407 6.72 -25.54 1.35
CA GLN A 407 7.38 -26.04 2.56
C GLN A 407 6.76 -25.49 3.86
N GLU A 408 6.01 -24.40 3.74
CA GLU A 408 5.28 -23.76 4.84
C GLU A 408 3.77 -24.11 4.82
N GLY A 409 3.37 -25.03 3.94
CA GLY A 409 1.98 -25.48 3.79
C GLY A 409 1.10 -24.55 2.94
N ALA A 410 1.69 -23.62 2.18
CA ALA A 410 1.01 -22.81 1.18
C ALA A 410 1.38 -23.30 -0.24
N GLY A 411 1.62 -22.40 -1.19
CA GLY A 411 2.15 -22.74 -2.52
C GLY A 411 1.25 -22.36 -3.70
N ALA A 412 0.01 -21.94 -3.44
CA ALA A 412 -0.81 -21.29 -4.47
C ALA A 412 -0.27 -19.89 -4.78
N PHE A 413 -0.17 -19.53 -6.04
CA PHE A 413 0.39 -18.26 -6.51
C PHE A 413 -0.46 -17.70 -7.66
N GLY A 414 -0.23 -16.45 -8.02
CA GLY A 414 -1.03 -15.77 -9.05
C GLY A 414 -2.17 -14.98 -8.42
N GLY A 415 -3.41 -15.26 -8.80
CA GLY A 415 -4.50 -14.29 -8.59
C GLY A 415 -4.41 -13.23 -9.69
N ILE A 416 -4.49 -13.68 -10.94
CA ILE A 416 -4.31 -12.85 -12.12
C ILE A 416 -5.69 -12.51 -12.68
N PRO A 417 -6.08 -11.22 -12.68
CA PRO A 417 -7.32 -10.81 -13.32
C PRO A 417 -7.20 -10.92 -14.84
N LEU A 418 -8.19 -11.57 -15.45
CA LEU A 418 -8.30 -11.82 -16.89
C LEU A 418 -9.28 -10.86 -17.58
N ASP A 419 -10.06 -10.09 -16.81
CA ASP A 419 -11.09 -9.19 -17.33
C ASP A 419 -10.54 -8.23 -18.40
N GLY A 420 -11.13 -8.31 -19.60
CA GLY A 420 -10.81 -7.45 -20.73
C GLY A 420 -9.63 -7.90 -21.61
N TYR A 421 -8.88 -8.93 -21.21
CA TYR A 421 -7.83 -9.53 -22.05
C TYR A 421 -8.42 -10.55 -23.02
N LYS A 422 -7.85 -10.64 -24.23
CA LYS A 422 -8.37 -11.52 -25.28
C LYS A 422 -7.61 -12.82 -25.37
N ASP A 423 -6.28 -12.72 -25.26
CA ASP A 423 -5.38 -13.85 -25.47
C ASP A 423 -4.44 -14.05 -24.26
N PRO A 424 -4.97 -14.16 -23.02
CA PRO A 424 -4.14 -14.43 -21.86
C PRO A 424 -3.60 -15.85 -21.92
N ARG A 425 -2.32 -16.03 -21.57
CA ARG A 425 -1.69 -17.36 -21.53
C ARG A 425 -0.60 -17.46 -20.49
N MET A 426 -0.33 -18.69 -20.05
CA MET A 426 0.77 -19.03 -19.18
C MET A 426 1.79 -19.93 -19.88
N VAL A 427 3.06 -19.54 -19.80
CA VAL A 427 4.19 -20.31 -20.33
C VAL A 427 5.03 -20.82 -19.16
N ILE A 428 5.02 -22.13 -18.95
CA ILE A 428 5.76 -22.80 -17.88
C ILE A 428 7.03 -23.44 -18.47
N TYR A 429 8.18 -23.11 -17.90
CA TYR A 429 9.44 -23.82 -18.14
C TYR A 429 9.75 -24.68 -16.92
N ALA A 430 9.25 -25.91 -16.92
CA ALA A 430 9.37 -26.83 -15.79
C ALA A 430 10.70 -27.60 -15.82
N SER A 431 11.33 -27.79 -14.66
CA SER A 431 12.57 -28.56 -14.56
C SER A 431 12.34 -30.08 -14.50
N LYS A 432 11.11 -30.48 -14.17
CA LYS A 432 10.62 -31.86 -14.11
C LYS A 432 9.14 -31.95 -14.54
N ASN A 433 8.64 -33.18 -14.68
CA ASN A 433 7.20 -33.38 -14.85
C ASN A 433 6.47 -32.98 -13.56
N ASN A 434 5.27 -32.45 -13.69
CA ASN A 434 4.44 -31.99 -12.57
C ASN A 434 2.95 -32.00 -12.97
N GLU A 435 2.09 -31.65 -12.03
CA GLU A 435 0.67 -31.37 -12.26
C GLU A 435 0.41 -29.95 -11.77
N LEU A 436 -0.32 -29.18 -12.57
CA LEU A 436 -0.75 -27.83 -12.23
C LEU A 436 -2.26 -27.85 -11.99
N THR A 437 -2.70 -27.29 -10.87
CA THR A 437 -4.10 -26.92 -10.65
C THR A 437 -4.27 -25.43 -10.92
N ILE A 438 -5.31 -25.08 -11.68
CA ILE A 438 -5.75 -23.69 -11.89
C ILE A 438 -7.06 -23.52 -11.14
N TYR A 439 -7.15 -22.51 -10.29
CA TYR A 439 -8.38 -22.11 -9.61
C TYR A 439 -8.96 -20.89 -10.32
N GLU A 440 -10.25 -20.90 -10.62
CA GLU A 440 -11.01 -19.82 -11.25
C GLU A 440 -12.08 -19.30 -10.30
N TYR A 441 -12.13 -17.98 -10.15
CA TYR A 441 -13.13 -17.28 -9.35
C TYR A 441 -13.24 -15.83 -9.81
N ASP A 442 -14.27 -15.13 -9.38
CA ASP A 442 -14.40 -13.68 -9.56
C ASP A 442 -14.46 -12.99 -8.20
N LEU A 443 -14.72 -11.68 -8.16
CA LEU A 443 -14.91 -10.94 -6.92
C LEU A 443 -16.40 -10.76 -6.60
N THR A 444 -17.24 -11.78 -6.84
CA THR A 444 -18.66 -11.74 -6.42
C THR A 444 -18.75 -11.56 -4.91
N LEU A 445 -19.70 -10.72 -4.48
CA LEU A 445 -19.97 -10.42 -3.07
C LEU A 445 -21.47 -10.69 -2.78
N PRO A 446 -21.82 -11.68 -1.94
CA PRO A 446 -20.92 -12.48 -1.10
C PRO A 446 -20.03 -13.46 -1.90
N PRO A 447 -18.87 -13.85 -1.35
CA PRO A 447 -17.91 -14.75 -2.01
C PRO A 447 -18.49 -16.10 -2.41
N ILE A 448 -17.99 -16.65 -3.52
CA ILE A 448 -18.29 -18.01 -4.00
C ILE A 448 -16.97 -18.77 -4.11
N GLU A 449 -16.98 -20.06 -3.76
CA GLU A 449 -15.81 -20.93 -3.87
C GLU A 449 -15.31 -21.04 -5.31
N ALA A 450 -13.99 -21.14 -5.46
CA ALA A 450 -13.35 -21.30 -6.76
C ALA A 450 -13.68 -22.64 -7.43
N CYS A 451 -13.82 -22.60 -8.76
CA CYS A 451 -13.75 -23.81 -9.58
C CYS A 451 -12.29 -24.20 -9.82
N SER A 452 -12.00 -25.47 -10.13
CA SER A 452 -10.62 -25.89 -10.39
C SER A 452 -10.48 -26.89 -11.53
N ASP A 453 -9.39 -26.72 -12.28
CA ASP A 453 -8.99 -27.59 -13.39
C ASP A 453 -7.53 -28.06 -13.23
N LYS A 454 -7.24 -29.27 -13.72
CA LYS A 454 -5.91 -29.89 -13.60
C LYS A 454 -5.25 -30.13 -14.94
N PHE A 455 -3.97 -29.81 -15.01
CA PHE A 455 -3.16 -29.89 -16.22
C PHE A 455 -1.86 -30.65 -15.97
N ASP A 456 -1.56 -31.57 -16.88
CA ASP A 456 -0.28 -32.27 -16.93
C ASP A 456 0.83 -31.31 -17.40
N ILE A 457 1.89 -31.15 -16.61
CA ILE A 457 3.07 -30.36 -16.96
C ILE A 457 4.22 -31.31 -17.29
N LYS A 458 4.76 -31.24 -18.51
CA LYS A 458 5.96 -32.00 -18.87
C LYS A 458 7.21 -31.17 -18.62
N LYS A 459 8.34 -31.82 -18.35
CA LYS A 459 9.64 -31.15 -18.29
C LYS A 459 9.90 -30.35 -19.57
N GLY A 460 10.38 -29.12 -19.44
CA GLY A 460 10.59 -28.20 -20.56
C GLY A 460 9.48 -27.15 -20.67
N LYS A 461 9.21 -26.69 -21.90
CA LYS A 461 8.24 -25.63 -22.16
C LYS A 461 6.82 -26.20 -22.30
N ASN A 462 5.89 -25.63 -21.55
CA ASN A 462 4.45 -25.89 -21.64
C ASN A 462 3.76 -24.54 -21.85
N ILE A 463 2.67 -24.54 -22.63
CA ILE A 463 1.84 -23.36 -22.84
C ILE A 463 0.42 -23.76 -22.47
N ILE A 464 -0.20 -22.97 -21.60
CA ILE A 464 -1.59 -23.11 -21.20
C ILE A 464 -2.29 -21.83 -21.60
N GLU A 465 -3.26 -21.95 -22.50
CA GLU A 465 -4.13 -20.83 -22.86
C GLU A 465 -5.08 -20.58 -21.69
N LEU A 466 -5.21 -19.31 -21.28
CA LEU A 466 -6.07 -18.91 -20.16
C LEU A 466 -7.40 -18.31 -20.63
N ASN A 467 -7.63 -18.23 -21.94
CA ASN A 467 -8.84 -17.66 -22.54
C ASN A 467 -10.11 -18.51 -22.33
N SER A 468 -9.97 -19.74 -21.82
CA SER A 468 -11.09 -20.56 -21.36
C SER A 468 -11.55 -20.22 -19.94
N PHE A 469 -10.79 -19.41 -19.21
CA PHE A 469 -11.12 -18.94 -17.87
C PHE A 469 -11.56 -17.47 -17.90
N SER A 470 -12.26 -17.05 -16.86
CA SER A 470 -12.79 -15.71 -16.66
C SER A 470 -12.43 -15.19 -15.25
N GLY A 471 -12.72 -13.91 -14.97
CA GLY A 471 -12.47 -13.34 -13.65
C GLY A 471 -10.99 -13.35 -13.27
N ILE A 472 -10.64 -14.11 -12.24
CA ILE A 472 -9.32 -14.21 -11.62
C ILE A 472 -8.87 -15.66 -11.61
N VAL A 473 -7.59 -15.89 -11.93
CA VAL A 473 -6.98 -17.24 -11.85
C VAL A 473 -5.80 -17.30 -10.89
N SER A 474 -5.78 -18.30 -10.02
CA SER A 474 -4.60 -18.69 -9.23
C SER A 474 -4.13 -20.11 -9.59
N PHE A 475 -2.91 -20.45 -9.20
CA PHE A 475 -2.18 -21.61 -9.70
C PHE A 475 -1.52 -22.36 -8.54
N ARG A 476 -1.52 -23.69 -8.58
CA ARG A 476 -0.76 -24.52 -7.63
C ARG A 476 -0.07 -25.67 -8.35
N LEU A 477 1.22 -25.86 -8.08
CA LEU A 477 1.93 -27.08 -8.48
C LEU A 477 1.73 -28.17 -7.44
N LYS A 478 1.60 -29.41 -7.90
CA LYS A 478 1.49 -30.59 -7.02
C LYS A 478 2.80 -30.87 -6.29
N GLU A 479 3.93 -30.71 -6.96
CA GLU A 479 5.26 -30.84 -6.38
C GLU A 479 6.10 -29.56 -6.53
N GLU A 480 7.07 -29.37 -5.64
CA GLU A 480 8.04 -28.27 -5.70
C GLU A 480 8.87 -28.29 -7.00
N ASP A 481 9.11 -27.14 -7.63
CA ASP A 481 10.04 -26.95 -8.75
C ASP A 481 10.94 -25.72 -8.55
N PHE A 482 12.04 -25.88 -7.80
CA PHE A 482 12.99 -24.80 -7.50
C PHE A 482 13.78 -24.24 -8.69
N LYS A 483 13.78 -24.93 -9.84
CA LYS A 483 14.59 -24.54 -11.02
C LYS A 483 13.72 -24.05 -12.18
N GLY A 484 12.42 -24.23 -12.09
CA GLY A 484 11.47 -23.80 -13.11
C GLY A 484 11.16 -22.31 -13.05
N LYS A 485 10.46 -21.84 -14.08
CA LYS A 485 9.91 -20.48 -14.13
C LYS A 485 8.59 -20.47 -14.89
N VAL A 486 7.73 -19.52 -14.52
CA VAL A 486 6.46 -19.25 -15.19
C VAL A 486 6.50 -17.85 -15.77
N ARG A 487 5.94 -17.69 -16.96
CA ARG A 487 5.63 -16.39 -17.54
C ARG A 487 4.14 -16.32 -17.85
N ILE A 488 3.44 -15.36 -17.25
CA ILE A 488 2.04 -15.07 -17.52
C ILE A 488 2.01 -13.87 -18.46
N GLU A 489 1.34 -13.99 -19.59
CA GLU A 489 1.23 -12.96 -20.62
C GLU A 489 -0.23 -12.58 -20.80
N LEU A 490 -0.57 -11.30 -20.57
CA LEU A 490 -1.91 -10.75 -20.73
C LEU A 490 -1.90 -9.79 -21.94
N ARG A 491 -2.78 -10.04 -22.91
CA ARG A 491 -2.78 -9.37 -24.23
C ARG A 491 -4.17 -8.98 -24.71
#